data_AF-A0A525I6K8-F1
#
_entry.id   AF-A0A525I6K8-F1
#
_cell.length_a   1.000
_cell.length_b   1.000
_cell.length_c   1.000
_cell.angle_alpha   90.00
_cell.angle_beta   90.00
_cell.angle_gamma   90.00
#
_symmetry.space_group_name_H-M   'P 1'
#
loop_
_entity.id
_entity.type
_entity.pdbx_description
1 polymer ?
#
loop_
_entity_poly.entity_id
_entity_poly.type
_entity_poly.pdbx_seq_one_letter_code
_entity_poly.pdbx_strand_id
1 'polypeptide(L)' 'MSEEPDPTIPIELQFGERRIRLVTTTTIFGAPQDVALQELRIEMSFPADEESEALLRSWKA' A
#
# COMPACT_ATOMS: atom_id res chain seq x y z
N MET A 1 -5.81 -26.22 3.90
CA MET A 1 -5.26 -25.07 4.64
C MET A 1 -5.60 -23.85 3.83
N SER A 2 -6.45 -22.96 4.35
CA SER A 2 -6.68 -21.68 3.69
C SER A 2 -5.39 -20.86 3.87
N GLU A 3 -4.71 -20.51 2.79
CA GLU A 3 -3.70 -19.45 2.84
C GLU A 3 -4.47 -18.16 3.12
N GLU A 4 -4.36 -17.65 4.35
CA GLU A 4 -4.71 -16.26 4.59
C GLU A 4 -3.74 -15.41 3.75
N PRO A 5 -4.25 -14.54 2.86
CA PRO A 5 -3.39 -13.72 2.02
C PRO A 5 -2.50 -12.84 2.91
N ASP A 6 -1.25 -12.63 2.47
CA ASP A 6 -0.34 -11.69 3.13
C ASP A 6 -1.06 -10.33 3.29
N PRO A 7 -1.08 -9.74 4.49
CA PRO A 7 -1.76 -8.45 4.71
C PRO A 7 -1.09 -7.30 3.96
N THR A 8 0.04 -7.56 3.31
CA THR A 8 0.81 -6.59 2.55
C THR A 8 0.88 -6.90 1.06
N ILE A 9 0.85 -5.84 0.26
CA ILE A 9 0.99 -5.90 -1.20
C ILE A 9 2.30 -5.18 -1.57
N PRO A 10 3.31 -5.89 -2.11
CA PRO A 10 4.51 -5.25 -2.62
C PRO A 10 4.21 -4.54 -3.95
N ILE A 11 4.72 -3.33 -4.12
CA ILE A 11 4.62 -2.54 -5.35
C ILE A 11 6.03 -2.12 -5.76
N GLU A 12 6.41 -2.40 -7.01
CA GLU A 12 7.63 -1.89 -7.64
C GLU A 12 7.24 -1.02 -8.84
N LEU A 13 7.64 0.25 -8.84
CA LEU A 13 7.40 1.18 -9.95
C LEU A 13 8.73 1.67 -10.50
N GLN A 14 8.77 1.83 -11.83
CA GLN A 14 9.92 2.38 -12.55
C GLN A 14 9.52 3.69 -13.24
N PHE A 15 10.27 4.76 -12.98
CA PHE A 15 10.10 6.06 -13.63
C PHE A 15 11.43 6.53 -14.19
N GLY A 16 11.59 6.41 -15.52
CA GLY A 16 12.89 6.61 -16.17
C GLY A 16 13.92 5.64 -15.60
N GLU A 17 15.04 6.17 -15.08
CA GLU A 17 16.10 5.38 -14.44
C GLU A 17 15.87 5.14 -12.94
N ARG A 18 14.83 5.74 -12.34
CA ARG A 18 14.51 5.59 -10.91
C ARG A 18 13.59 4.41 -10.69
N ARG A 19 13.85 3.65 -9.64
CA ARG A 19 12.98 2.60 -9.13
C ARG A 19 12.49 2.98 -7.74
N ILE A 20 11.23 2.67 -7.44
CA ILE A 20 10.67 2.81 -6.11
C ILE A 20 9.96 1.50 -5.73
N ARG A 21 10.25 1.01 -4.54
CA ARG A 21 9.64 -0.17 -3.94
C ARG A 21 8.85 0.24 -2.72
N LEU A 22 7.60 -0.18 -2.67
CA LEU A 22 6.67 0.11 -1.60
C LEU A 22 6.07 -1.18 -1.06
N VAL A 23 5.77 -1.18 0.22
CA VAL A 23 4.88 -2.16 0.84
C VAL A 23 3.59 -1.45 1.17
N THR A 24 2.47 -1.95 0.64
CA THR A 24 1.15 -1.37 0.83
C THR A 24 0.34 -2.23 1.79
N THR A 25 -0.28 -1.59 2.77
CA THR A 25 -1.26 -2.21 3.67
C THR A 25 -2.63 -1.62 3.41
N THR A 26 -3.66 -2.45 3.49
CA THR A 26 -5.04 -2.05 3.25
C THR A 26 -5.90 -2.29 4.48
N THR A 27 -6.42 -1.22 5.07
CA THR A 27 -7.34 -1.26 6.22
C THR A 27 -8.77 -1.07 5.73
N ILE A 28 -9.68 -1.99 6.08
CA ILE A 28 -11.09 -1.94 5.68
C ILE A 28 -11.94 -1.65 6.92
N PHE A 29 -12.73 -0.58 6.89
CA PHE A 29 -13.74 -0.25 7.89
C PHE A 29 -15.12 -0.63 7.32
N GLY A 30 -15.67 -1.74 7.81
CA GLY A 30 -17.02 -2.21 7.49
C GLY A 30 -17.77 -2.62 8.76
N ALA A 31 -19.09 -2.41 8.77
CA ALA A 31 -19.99 -3.07 9.72
C ALA A 31 -20.60 -4.29 9.01
N PRO A 32 -20.44 -5.52 9.51
CA PRO A 32 -20.85 -6.73 8.80
C PRO A 32 -22.38 -6.91 8.64
N GLN A 33 -23.20 -5.99 9.17
CA GLN A 33 -24.64 -6.21 9.35
C GLN A 33 -25.56 -5.49 8.37
N ASP A 34 -25.08 -4.56 7.52
CA ASP A 34 -25.96 -3.93 6.52
C ASP A 34 -25.24 -3.71 5.18
N VAL A 35 -25.74 -4.42 4.17
CA VAL A 35 -25.24 -4.57 2.79
C VAL A 35 -25.28 -3.26 1.97
N ALA A 36 -25.41 -2.10 2.63
CA ALA A 36 -25.55 -0.78 2.02
C ALA A 36 -24.51 0.25 2.48
N LEU A 37 -23.63 -0.07 3.44
CA LEU A 37 -22.54 0.83 3.80
C LEU A 37 -21.41 0.73 2.76
N GLN A 38 -20.98 1.88 2.23
CA GLN A 38 -19.74 1.91 1.48
C GLN A 38 -18.61 1.53 2.42
N GLU A 39 -17.92 0.42 2.13
CA GLU A 39 -16.73 0.03 2.87
C GLU A 39 -15.68 1.13 2.72
N LEU A 40 -15.26 1.74 3.82
CA LEU A 40 -14.15 2.67 3.78
C LEU A 40 -12.87 1.86 3.76
N ARG A 41 -12.12 1.98 2.67
CA ARG A 41 -10.81 1.34 2.52
C ARG A 41 -9.72 2.42 2.57
N ILE A 42 -8.79 2.27 3.51
CA ILE A 42 -7.60 3.12 3.62
C ILE A 42 -6.40 2.30 3.14
N GLU A 43 -5.69 2.81 2.14
CA GLU A 43 -4.45 2.24 1.65
C GLU A 43 -3.28 3.09 2.11
N MET A 44 -2.26 2.44 2.68
CA MET A 44 -1.05 3.09 3.18
C MET A 44 0.15 2.41 2.54
N SER A 45 1.01 3.18 1.90
CA SER A 45 2.21 2.68 1.22
C SER A 45 3.47 3.24 1.87
N PHE A 46 4.39 2.37 2.23
CA PHE A 46 5.63 2.70 2.93
C PHE A 46 6.83 2.29 2.06
N PRO A 47 7.98 3.01 2.13
CA PRO A 47 9.18 2.60 1.42
C PRO A 47 9.64 1.21 1.89
N ALA A 48 9.93 0.33 0.93
CA ALA A 48 10.41 -1.02 1.21
C ALA A 48 11.94 -1.08 1.41
N ASP A 49 12.66 -0.02 1.02
CA ASP A 49 14.11 0.12 1.14
C ASP A 49 14.53 1.60 1.33
N GLU A 50 15.80 1.80 1.73
CA GLU A 50 16.37 3.14 1.99
C GLU A 50 16.39 4.03 0.72
N GLU A 51 16.58 3.44 -0.46
CA GLU A 51 16.57 4.17 -1.74
C GLU A 51 15.19 4.76 -2.01
N SER A 52 14.14 3.97 -1.81
CA SER A 52 12.74 4.38 -1.93
C SER A 52 12.36 5.44 -0.90
N GLU A 53 12.84 5.33 0.34
CA GLU A 53 12.63 6.34 1.37
C GLU A 53 13.26 7.68 0.97
N ALA A 54 14.52 7.66 0.55
CA ALA A 54 15.24 8.86 0.11
C ALA A 54 14.52 9.53 -1.07
N LEU A 55 14.04 8.74 -2.04
CA LEU A 55 13.29 9.24 -3.19
C LEU A 55 12.00 9.93 -2.75
N LEU A 56 11.19 9.28 -1.89
CA LEU A 56 9.95 9.86 -1.36
C LEU A 56 10.18 11.14 -0.56
N ARG A 57 11.24 11.21 0.26
CA ARG A 57 11.59 12.41 1.03
C ARG A 57 12.05 13.57 0.16
N SER A 58 12.67 13.27 -0.98
CA SER A 58 13.10 14.27 -1.96
C SER A 58 11.96 14.74 -2.88
N TRP A 59 10.85 14.00 -2.92
CA TRP A 59 9.73 14.30 -3.79
C TRP A 59 9.02 15.59 -3.35
N LYS A 60 8.85 16.50 -4.30
CA LYS A 60 8.06 17.72 -4.16
C LYS A 60 6.85 17.58 -5.08
N ALA A 61 5.66 17.61 -4.49
CA ALA A 61 4.39 17.65 -5.20
C ALA A 61 4.14 19.02 -5.85
#